data_AF-A0A7C2TJN4-F1
#
_entry.id   AF-A0A7C2TJN4-F1
#
_cell.length_a   1.000
_cell.length_b   1.000
_cell.length_c   1.000
_cell.angle_alpha   90.00
_cell.angle_beta   90.00
_cell.angle_gamma   90.00
#
_symmetry.space_group_name_H-M   'P 1'
#
loop_
_entity.id
_entity.type
_entity.pdbx_description
1 polymer ?
#
loop_
_entity_poly.entity_id
_entity_poly.type
_entity_poly.pdbx_seq_one_letter_code
_entity_poly.pdbx_strand_id
1 'polypeptide(L)' 'IKTRSIDVTQPPRKIIKNELKKLQSFKIIQQIDLHPYDKDHAMIIAKYLEN' A
#
# COMPACT_ATOMS: atom_id res chain seq x y z
N ILE A 1 2.81 -0.86 3.25
CA ILE A 1 3.40 0.20 2.40
C ILE A 1 3.86 1.35 3.28
N LYS A 2 5.19 1.55 3.38
CA LYS A 2 5.81 2.67 4.09
C LYS A 2 6.18 3.74 3.06
N THR A 3 5.32 4.74 2.82
CA THR A 3 5.50 5.57 1.61
C THR A 3 6.77 6.41 1.64
N ARG A 4 7.20 6.86 2.83
CA ARG A 4 8.42 7.66 3.02
C ARG A 4 9.72 6.88 2.82
N SER A 5 9.68 5.55 2.85
CA SER A 5 10.82 4.70 2.48
C SER A 5 10.87 4.41 0.98
N ILE A 6 9.86 4.80 0.21
CA ILE A 6 9.78 4.61 -1.24
C ILE A 6 10.15 5.91 -1.95
N ASP A 7 9.40 6.98 -1.66
CA ASP A 7 9.64 8.30 -2.23
C ASP A 7 9.10 9.38 -1.27
N VAL A 8 9.98 10.23 -0.77
CA VAL A 8 9.62 11.31 0.16
C VAL A 8 8.99 12.52 -0.54
N THR A 9 9.24 12.69 -1.84
CA THR A 9 8.82 13.86 -2.63
C THR A 9 7.37 13.74 -3.13
N GLN A 10 6.85 12.51 -3.25
CA GLN A 10 5.52 12.27 -3.77
C GLN A 10 4.44 12.16 -2.68
N PRO A 11 3.17 12.50 -3.00
CA PRO A 11 2.06 12.32 -2.06
C PRO A 11 1.87 10.83 -1.70
N PRO A 12 1.67 10.49 -0.40
CA PRO A 12 1.50 9.11 0.07
C PRO A 12 0.42 8.33 -0.68
N ARG A 13 -0.74 8.96 -0.95
CA ARG A 13 -1.85 8.33 -1.70
C ARG A 13 -1.44 7.90 -3.12
N LYS A 14 -0.60 8.69 -3.79
CA LYS A 14 -0.11 8.38 -5.15
C LYS A 14 0.83 7.17 -5.11
N ILE A 15 1.72 7.13 -4.13
CA ILE A 15 2.64 6.01 -3.92
C ILE A 15 1.86 4.73 -3.63
N ILE A 16 0.90 4.77 -2.70
CA ILE A 16 0.06 3.61 -2.36
C ILE A 16 -0.66 3.07 -3.61
N LYS A 17 -1.27 3.94 -4.41
CA LYS A 17 -1.95 3.54 -5.65
C LYS A 17 -1.00 2.87 -6.65
N ASN A 18 0.24 3.37 -6.77
CA ASN A 18 1.25 2.78 -7.64
C ASN A 18 1.75 1.43 -7.14
N GLU A 19 1.96 1.27 -5.83
CA GLU A 19 2.35 -0.02 -5.26
C GLU A 19 1.23 -1.06 -5.36
N LEU A 20 -0.03 -0.67 -5.18
CA LEU A 20 -1.18 -1.55 -5.41
C LEU A 20 -1.23 -2.10 -6.83
N LYS A 21 -0.83 -1.31 -7.84
CA LYS A 21 -0.73 -1.78 -9.23
C LYS A 21 0.35 -2.84 -9.43
N LYS A 22 1.34 -2.96 -8.56
CA LYS A 22 2.36 -4.02 -8.65
C LYS A 22 1.87 -5.34 -8.06
N LEU A 23 0.85 -5.30 -7.21
CA LEU A 23 0.27 -6.47 -6.54
C LEU A 23 -0.83 -7.17 -7.37
N GLN A 24 -0.75 -7.15 -8.71
CA GLN A 24 -1.81 -7.71 -9.57
C GLN A 24 -1.97 -9.23 -9.41
N SER A 25 -0.90 -9.94 -9.03
CA SER A 25 -0.93 -11.36 -8.70
C SER A 25 -1.61 -11.66 -7.36
N PHE A 26 -2.06 -10.63 -6.64
CA PHE A 26 -2.75 -10.77 -5.35
C PHE A 26 -4.15 -10.19 -5.43
N LYS A 27 -5.10 -10.90 -4.82
CA LYS A 27 -6.42 -10.36 -4.52
C LYS A 27 -6.31 -9.51 -3.25
N ILE A 28 -6.47 -8.20 -3.39
CA ILE A 28 -6.53 -7.29 -2.25
C ILE A 28 -7.81 -7.56 -1.45
N ILE A 29 -7.67 -7.91 -0.18
CA ILE A 29 -8.77 -8.18 0.73
C ILE A 29 -9.10 -6.92 1.52
N GLN A 30 -8.09 -6.21 2.00
CA GLN A 30 -8.27 -5.04 2.83
C GLN A 30 -7.12 -4.05 2.67
N GLN A 31 -7.46 -2.77 2.73
CA GLN A 31 -6.52 -1.66 2.88
C GLN A 31 -6.84 -0.93 4.18
N ILE A 32 -5.85 -0.79 5.04
CA ILE A 32 -5.95 -0.13 6.35
C ILE A 32 -5.02 1.08 6.34
N ASP A 33 -5.59 2.26 6.62
CA ASP A 33 -4.81 3.46 6.92
C ASP A 33 -4.40 3.39 8.40
N LEU A 34 -3.10 3.60 8.70
CA LEU A 34 -2.57 3.49 10.05
C LEU A 34 -2.56 4.84 10.79
N HIS A 35 -3.11 5.89 10.20
CA HIS A 35 -3.30 7.18 10.88
C HIS A 35 -4.29 7.05 12.06
N PRO A 36 -3.99 7.60 13.26
CA PRO A 36 -2.92 8.55 13.57
C PRO A 36 -1.59 7.96 14.05
N TYR A 37 -1.51 6.64 14.29
CA TYR A 37 -0.33 6.00 14.87
C TYR A 37 0.90 6.05 13.96
N ASP A 38 0.72 5.68 12.69
CA ASP A 38 1.76 5.78 11.67
C ASP A 38 1.28 6.66 10.51
N LYS A 39 1.77 7.91 10.49
CA LYS A 39 1.47 8.86 9.41
C LYS A 39 2.09 8.38 8.10
N ASP A 40 1.37 8.53 7.00
CA ASP A 40 1.80 8.17 5.63
C ASP A 40 2.08 6.66 5.44
N HIS A 41 1.47 5.81 6.26
CA HIS A 41 1.58 4.37 6.15
C HIS A 41 0.22 3.74 5.86
N ALA A 42 0.25 2.70 5.03
CA ALA A 42 -0.93 1.86 4.78
C ALA A 42 -0.56 0.39 4.87
N MET A 43 -1.38 -0.40 5.54
CA MET A 43 -1.27 -1.84 5.56
C MET A 43 -2.22 -2.44 4.52
N ILE A 44 -1.73 -3.40 3.75
CA ILE A 44 -2.50 -4.10 2.74
C ILE A 44 -2.55 -5.58 3.11
N ILE A 45 -3.75 -6.13 3.26
CA ILE A 45 -3.99 -7.56 3.41
C ILE A 45 -4.40 -8.08 2.03
N ALA A 46 -3.65 -9.05 1.52
CA ALA A 46 -3.91 -9.62 0.22
C ALA A 46 -3.66 -11.13 0.22
N LYS A 47 -4.39 -11.85 -0.62
CA LYS A 47 -4.20 -13.29 -0.84
C LYS A 47 -3.59 -13.49 -2.22
N TYR A 48 -2.53 -14.29 -2.30
CA TYR A 48 -1.95 -14.67 -3.57
C TYR A 48 -2.99 -15.43 -4.41
N LEU A 49 -3.10 -15.06 -5.68
CA LEU A 49 -3.91 -15.80 -6.64
C LEU A 49 -3.07 -16.99 -7.10
N GLU A 50 -3.23 -18.14 -6.43
CA GLU A 50 -2.77 -19.40 -6.98
C GLU A 50 -3.57 -19.67 -8.26
N ASN A 51 -2.85 -19.72 -9.39
CA ASN A 51 -3.30 -20.33 -10.63
C ASN A 51 -2.65 -21.70 -10.75
#